data_AF-A0A0K6G3Z7-F1
#
_entry.id   AF-A0A0K6G3Z7-F1
#
_cell.length_a   1.000
_cell.length_b   1.000
_cell.length_c   1.000
_cell.angle_alpha   90.00
_cell.angle_beta   90.00
_cell.angle_gamma   90.00
#
_symmetry.space_group_name_H-M   'P 1'
#
loop_
_entity.id
_entity.type
_entity.pdbx_description
1 polymer ?
#
loop_
_entity_poly.entity_id
_entity_poly.type
_entity_poly.pdbx_seq_one_letter_code
_entity_poly.pdbx_strand_id
1 'polypeptide(L)'
;MQDDLTYYKQRTVQISAKDPYGVLPQEQSLRSSLASFGDIRYFQSFCSKDLGSDTGPLNTAIVVFHNQASVKNTLESSRNESEESFWRMDSVKAHTLKKTGPLYNTYLTKIVPKLEQELHVSSSGSNAPPRSSENQPGPLGSEDGGPPLKRPRVESWGTVPDGSTGSSTSKLSQTPGTVPESTEWMRARIVQLEADLSAARAARDMSISEQDILRAAHEVEQRARREALLQKSAAEAALAQAEAEKNQFRSALEVALAVQAMQPNITGASDETMGEVKSLPPHSEETPGRVHDLYLEELQVELGTTELEDAQTTIQQLKAQVEQFKSELAATKEQLGSTQRSLEQKCASTLERYESTQDELKSYKSRLENERASLKKLKDTLIPEVHKSLGATHETLRAFLSAMGPANGPGRSRNEEFI
;
A
#
# COMPACT_ATOMS: atom_id res chain seq x y z
N MET A 1 -1.67 -23.75 2.27
CA MET A 1 -0.28 -23.95 1.79
C MET A 1 0.21 -22.82 0.89
N GLN A 2 -0.41 -22.55 -0.28
CA GLN A 2 0.15 -21.52 -1.19
C GLN A 2 -0.01 -20.08 -0.65
N ASP A 3 -1.08 -19.83 0.10
CA ASP A 3 -1.30 -18.55 0.79
C ASP A 3 -0.34 -18.37 1.97
N ASP A 4 -0.10 -19.42 2.76
CA ASP A 4 0.83 -19.42 3.90
C ASP A 4 2.28 -19.17 3.45
N LEU A 5 2.68 -19.78 2.33
CA LEU A 5 4.00 -19.56 1.77
C LEU A 5 4.21 -18.10 1.36
N THR A 6 3.21 -17.50 0.71
CA THR A 6 3.25 -16.09 0.31
C THR A 6 3.28 -15.19 1.54
N TYR A 7 2.49 -15.52 2.56
CA TYR A 7 2.43 -14.84 3.85
C TYR A 7 3.80 -14.79 4.55
N TYR A 8 4.49 -15.93 4.70
CA TYR A 8 5.80 -15.98 5.35
C TYR A 8 6.89 -15.32 4.50
N LYS A 9 6.82 -15.48 3.18
CA LYS A 9 7.82 -14.92 2.27
C LYS A 9 7.85 -13.39 2.32
N GLN A 10 6.69 -12.75 2.40
CA GLN A 10 6.57 -11.29 2.57
C GLN A 10 7.10 -10.79 3.92
N ARG A 11 7.24 -11.70 4.90
CA ARG A 11 7.74 -11.44 6.25
C ARG A 11 9.19 -11.88 6.48
N THR A 12 9.86 -12.35 5.43
CA THR A 12 11.20 -12.90 5.52
C THR A 12 12.25 -11.97 4.93
N VAL A 13 13.33 -11.73 5.68
CA VAL A 13 14.53 -11.01 5.25
C VAL A 13 15.71 -11.98 5.27
N GLN A 14 16.53 -11.93 4.22
CA GLN A 14 17.84 -12.56 4.20
C GLN A 14 18.88 -11.53 4.61
N ILE A 15 19.69 -11.85 5.61
CA ILE A 15 20.84 -11.03 6.04
C ILE A 15 22.10 -11.76 5.64
N SER A 16 23.03 -11.07 4.99
CA SER A 16 24.30 -11.64 4.57
C SER A 16 25.45 -10.69 4.92
N ALA A 17 26.63 -11.24 5.21
CA ALA A 17 27.84 -10.44 5.25
C ALA A 17 28.07 -9.73 3.90
N LYS A 18 28.61 -8.51 3.93
CA LYS A 18 28.95 -7.75 2.71
C LYS A 18 30.09 -8.42 1.95
N ASP A 19 31.10 -8.90 2.69
CA ASP A 19 32.17 -9.74 2.19
C ASP A 19 31.70 -11.21 2.12
N PRO A 20 31.82 -11.91 0.98
CA PRO A 20 31.54 -13.36 0.89
C PRO A 20 32.24 -14.23 1.94
N TYR A 21 33.39 -13.78 2.45
CA TYR A 21 34.20 -14.45 3.48
C TYR A 21 33.95 -13.88 4.89
N GLY A 22 33.11 -12.85 5.01
CA GLY A 22 32.77 -12.23 6.27
C GLY A 22 31.96 -13.17 7.18
N VAL A 23 32.12 -12.97 8.49
CA VAL A 23 31.38 -13.70 9.52
C VAL A 23 30.22 -12.81 9.98
N LEU A 24 29.02 -13.38 10.08
CA LEU A 24 27.90 -12.68 10.69
C LEU A 24 28.17 -12.46 12.19
N PRO A 25 27.70 -11.35 12.78
CA PRO A 25 27.68 -11.19 14.23
C PRO A 25 26.98 -12.37 14.91
N GLN A 26 27.32 -12.58 16.18
CA GLN A 26 26.66 -13.59 17.00
C GLN A 26 25.13 -13.41 16.98
N GLU A 27 24.39 -14.52 16.93
CA GLU A 27 22.93 -14.51 16.82
C GLU A 27 22.24 -13.56 17.82
N GLN A 28 22.69 -13.50 19.07
CA GLN A 28 22.11 -12.61 20.08
C GLN A 28 22.32 -11.13 19.75
N SER A 29 23.50 -10.76 19.25
CA SER A 29 23.78 -9.38 18.81
C SER A 29 22.92 -9.00 17.60
N LEU A 30 22.81 -9.92 16.63
CA LEU A 30 21.99 -9.71 15.43
C LEU A 30 20.51 -9.60 15.79
N ARG A 31 19.99 -10.47 16.67
CA ARG A 31 18.60 -10.38 17.16
C ARG A 31 18.32 -9.08 17.92
N SER A 32 19.23 -8.65 18.80
CA SER A 32 19.08 -7.42 19.59
C SER A 32 19.05 -6.19 18.68
N SER A 33 19.93 -6.14 17.68
CA SER A 33 19.96 -5.07 16.69
C SER A 33 18.69 -5.04 15.85
N LEU A 34 18.20 -6.22 15.45
CA LEU A 34 17.00 -6.35 14.63
C LEU A 34 15.69 -6.12 15.39
N ALA A 35 15.69 -6.26 16.72
CA ALA A 35 14.51 -6.01 17.55
C ALA A 35 14.00 -4.57 17.43
N SER A 36 14.87 -3.62 17.08
CA SER A 36 14.49 -2.23 16.79
C SER A 36 13.54 -2.08 15.58
N PHE A 37 13.53 -3.06 14.65
CA PHE A 37 12.64 -3.06 13.48
C PHE A 37 11.31 -3.79 13.72
N GLY A 38 11.24 -4.65 14.74
CA GLY A 38 10.03 -5.35 15.17
C GLY A 38 10.30 -6.76 15.68
N ASP A 39 9.22 -7.42 16.11
CA ASP A 39 9.29 -8.74 16.74
C ASP A 39 9.71 -9.82 15.74
N ILE A 40 10.78 -10.53 16.10
CA ILE A 40 11.33 -11.64 15.33
C ILE A 40 10.60 -12.91 15.73
N ARG A 41 9.95 -13.54 14.77
CA ARG A 41 9.24 -14.80 14.97
C ARG A 41 10.19 -16.00 14.87
N TYR A 42 11.05 -15.99 13.86
CA TYR A 42 12.00 -17.06 13.62
C TYR A 42 13.32 -16.51 13.11
N PHE A 43 14.41 -17.14 13.51
CA PHE A 43 15.76 -16.77 13.12
C PHE A 43 16.57 -18.04 12.89
N GLN A 44 17.32 -18.10 11.79
CA GLN A 44 18.25 -19.19 11.51
C GLN A 44 19.43 -18.70 10.68
N SER A 45 20.64 -18.99 11.15
CA SER A 45 21.89 -18.73 10.43
C SER A 45 22.41 -19.98 9.69
N PHE A 46 23.14 -19.74 8.61
CA PHE A 46 23.68 -20.73 7.68
C PHE A 46 25.09 -20.33 7.20
N CYS A 47 25.88 -21.32 6.80
CA CYS A 47 27.08 -21.12 5.98
C CYS A 47 26.69 -21.20 4.49
N SER A 48 27.03 -20.18 3.70
CA SER A 48 26.71 -20.13 2.26
C SER A 48 27.74 -20.83 1.37
N LYS A 49 28.90 -21.23 1.90
CA LYS A 49 29.89 -22.03 1.17
C LYS A 49 29.46 -23.48 1.24
N ASP A 50 28.73 -23.91 0.22
CA ASP A 50 28.25 -25.26 -0.02
C ASP A 50 27.42 -25.85 1.13
N LEU A 51 26.12 -25.99 0.89
CA LEU A 51 25.13 -26.65 1.79
C LEU A 51 25.47 -28.12 2.16
N GLY A 52 26.65 -28.63 1.80
CA GLY A 52 27.15 -29.95 2.14
C GLY A 52 28.26 -30.00 3.20
N SER A 53 28.87 -28.87 3.59
CA SER A 53 29.91 -28.84 4.64
C SER A 53 29.50 -27.93 5.80
N ASP A 54 29.11 -28.53 6.93
CA ASP A 54 28.65 -27.84 8.14
C ASP A 54 29.77 -27.07 8.89
N THR A 55 31.00 -27.04 8.36
CA THR A 55 32.21 -26.56 9.05
C THR A 55 32.69 -25.16 8.64
N GLY A 56 31.83 -24.33 8.03
CA GLY A 56 32.18 -22.96 7.64
C GLY A 56 31.61 -21.86 8.54
N PRO A 57 32.19 -20.64 8.50
CA PRO A 57 31.64 -19.49 9.23
C PRO A 57 30.25 -19.13 8.73
N LEU A 58 29.36 -18.81 9.67
CA LEU A 58 28.00 -18.36 9.38
C LEU A 58 28.04 -17.00 8.69
N ASN A 59 27.71 -16.95 7.41
CA ASN A 59 27.77 -15.72 6.61
C ASN A 59 26.40 -15.29 6.07
N THR A 60 25.34 -16.09 6.29
CA THR A 60 23.96 -15.77 5.90
C THR A 60 22.99 -16.15 7.02
N ALA A 61 21.97 -15.33 7.24
CA ALA A 61 20.86 -15.61 8.14
C ALA A 61 19.52 -15.33 7.46
N ILE A 62 18.51 -16.09 7.85
CA ILE A 62 17.12 -15.88 7.45
C ILE A 62 16.35 -15.47 8.71
N VAL A 63 15.67 -14.33 8.62
CA VAL A 63 14.90 -13.74 9.71
C VAL A 63 13.46 -13.58 9.26
N VAL A 64 12.52 -14.12 10.02
CA VAL A 64 11.08 -14.01 9.76
C VAL A 64 10.47 -13.14 10.84
N PHE A 65 9.91 -11.99 10.46
CA PHE A 65 9.25 -11.06 11.36
C PHE A 65 7.78 -11.39 11.53
N HIS A 66 7.17 -10.91 12.61
CA HIS A 66 5.71 -10.97 12.77
C HIS A 66 4.97 -10.07 11.77
N ASN A 67 5.53 -8.91 11.45
CA ASN A 67 4.91 -7.89 10.60
C ASN A 67 5.69 -7.68 9.29
N GLN A 68 4.98 -7.49 8.18
CA GLN A 68 5.54 -7.11 6.88
C GLN A 68 6.16 -5.70 6.91
N ALA A 69 5.63 -4.78 7.74
CA ALA A 69 6.22 -3.45 7.89
C ALA A 69 7.67 -3.50 8.41
N SER A 70 7.97 -4.44 9.32
CA SER A 70 9.32 -4.68 9.83
C SER A 70 10.29 -5.07 8.71
N VAL A 71 9.88 -5.96 7.80
CA VAL A 71 10.67 -6.31 6.61
C VAL A 71 11.00 -5.09 5.77
N LYS A 72 10.00 -4.25 5.48
CA LYS A 72 10.20 -3.03 4.69
C LYS A 72 11.19 -2.08 5.38
N ASN A 73 11.00 -1.83 6.68
CA ASN A 73 11.87 -0.95 7.45
C ASN A 73 13.31 -1.47 7.54
N THR A 74 13.49 -2.78 7.75
CA THR A 74 14.81 -3.43 7.76
C THR A 74 15.52 -3.29 6.41
N LEU A 75 14.81 -3.53 5.30
CA LEU A 75 15.38 -3.40 3.95
C LEU A 75 15.72 -1.95 3.59
N GLU A 76 14.86 -1.00 3.97
CA GLU A 76 15.11 0.44 3.76
C GLU A 76 16.28 0.93 4.61
N SER A 77 16.34 0.54 5.89
CA SER A 77 17.45 0.87 6.77
C SER A 77 18.77 0.30 6.28
N SER A 78 18.78 -0.95 5.78
CA SER A 78 19.99 -1.54 5.20
C SER A 78 20.41 -0.87 3.88
N ARG A 79 19.49 -0.28 3.12
CA ARG A 79 19.81 0.48 1.90
C ARG A 79 20.36 1.87 2.23
N ASN A 80 19.82 2.49 3.27
CA ASN A 80 20.17 3.83 3.73
C ASN A 80 21.18 3.77 4.89
N GLU A 81 22.24 3.00 4.72
CA GLU A 81 23.24 2.80 5.77
C GLU A 81 23.98 4.11 6.11
N SER A 82 23.92 4.49 7.39
CA SER A 82 24.73 5.59 7.93
C SER A 82 26.06 5.06 8.48
N GLU A 83 27.00 5.96 8.75
CA GLU A 83 28.31 5.60 9.33
C GLU A 83 28.20 4.89 10.68
N GLU A 84 27.21 5.28 11.47
CA GLU A 84 26.92 4.73 12.79
C GLU A 84 25.89 3.59 12.75
N SER A 85 25.45 3.17 11.56
CA SER A 85 24.45 2.11 11.45
C SER A 85 25.06 0.74 11.72
N PHE A 86 24.28 -0.13 12.37
CA PHE A 86 24.57 -1.55 12.56
C PHE A 86 25.02 -2.23 11.25
N TRP A 87 24.37 -1.90 10.11
CA TRP A 87 24.70 -2.45 8.79
C TRP A 87 26.15 -2.19 8.38
N ARG A 88 26.68 -1.00 8.68
CA ARG A 88 28.04 -0.62 8.32
C ARG A 88 29.06 -1.09 9.36
N MET A 89 28.74 -0.96 10.65
CA MET A 89 29.63 -1.41 11.73
C MET A 89 29.92 -2.91 11.66
N ASP A 90 28.88 -3.73 11.48
CA ASP A 90 29.00 -5.18 11.39
C ASP A 90 29.22 -5.70 9.97
N SER A 91 29.35 -4.80 8.99
CA SER A 91 29.54 -5.15 7.58
C SER A 91 28.53 -6.17 7.05
N VAL A 92 27.26 -5.98 7.40
CA VAL A 92 26.13 -6.83 7.00
C VAL A 92 25.14 -6.06 6.12
N LYS A 93 24.37 -6.79 5.32
CA LYS A 93 23.33 -6.22 4.45
C LYS A 93 22.09 -7.10 4.43
N ALA A 94 20.93 -6.47 4.33
CA ALA A 94 19.63 -7.12 4.23
C ALA A 94 19.12 -7.15 2.78
N HIS A 95 18.54 -8.27 2.39
CA HIS A 95 18.00 -8.52 1.07
C HIS A 95 16.66 -9.26 1.15
N THR A 96 15.82 -9.06 0.13
CA THR A 96 14.65 -9.91 -0.08
C THR A 96 15.11 -11.33 -0.43
N LEU A 97 14.48 -12.33 0.18
CA LEU A 97 14.77 -13.73 -0.12
C LEU A 97 14.53 -14.03 -1.62
N LYS A 98 15.59 -14.44 -2.32
CA LYS A 98 15.52 -14.80 -3.74
C LYS A 98 14.63 -16.03 -3.93
N LYS A 99 13.81 -16.05 -4.99
CA LYS A 99 12.89 -17.18 -5.30
C LYS A 99 13.62 -18.42 -5.83
N THR A 100 14.95 -18.38 -5.93
CA THR A 100 15.79 -19.41 -6.54
C THR A 100 17.03 -19.63 -5.69
N GLY A 101 17.61 -20.83 -5.79
CA GLY A 101 18.84 -21.21 -5.11
C GLY A 101 18.63 -22.06 -3.85
N PRO A 102 19.73 -22.56 -3.28
CA PRO A 102 19.68 -23.56 -2.21
C PRO A 102 19.14 -23.00 -0.88
N LEU A 103 19.38 -21.71 -0.59
CA LEU A 103 18.79 -21.03 0.56
C LEU A 103 17.26 -20.97 0.49
N TYR A 104 16.70 -20.74 -0.69
CA TYR A 104 15.25 -20.74 -0.88
C TYR A 104 14.68 -22.15 -0.67
N ASN A 105 15.38 -23.18 -1.14
CA ASN A 105 14.98 -24.56 -0.90
C ASN A 105 15.00 -24.91 0.60
N THR A 106 16.05 -24.51 1.33
CA THR A 106 16.12 -24.68 2.79
C THR A 106 15.01 -23.91 3.51
N TYR A 107 14.69 -22.71 3.05
CA TYR A 107 13.56 -21.95 3.57
C TYR A 107 12.25 -22.72 3.41
N LEU A 108 11.97 -23.23 2.21
CA LEU A 108 10.75 -24.00 1.91
C LEU A 108 10.67 -25.32 2.69
N THR A 109 11.78 -26.05 2.79
CA THR A 109 11.79 -27.43 3.31
C THR A 109 12.04 -27.52 4.81
N LYS A 110 12.74 -26.55 5.41
CA LYS A 110 13.08 -26.57 6.85
C LYS A 110 12.44 -25.46 7.65
N ILE A 111 12.33 -24.24 7.12
CA ILE A 111 11.86 -23.07 7.89
C ILE A 111 10.33 -23.01 7.88
N VAL A 112 9.69 -23.05 6.71
CA VAL A 112 8.23 -22.95 6.60
C VAL A 112 7.49 -24.05 7.40
N PRO A 113 7.89 -25.34 7.34
CA PRO A 113 7.23 -26.36 8.13
C PRO A 113 7.36 -26.15 9.66
N LYS A 114 8.50 -25.63 10.13
CA LYS A 114 8.67 -25.29 11.55
C LYS A 114 7.74 -24.17 11.99
N LEU A 115 7.59 -23.13 11.16
CA LEU A 115 6.67 -22.02 11.41
C LEU A 115 5.20 -22.47 11.45
N GLU A 116 4.82 -23.41 10.58
CA GLU A 116 3.49 -24.02 10.57
C GLU A 116 3.24 -24.88 11.82
N GLN A 117 4.24 -25.65 12.27
CA GLN A 117 4.14 -26.45 13.50
C GLN A 117 3.92 -25.56 14.73
N GLU A 118 4.64 -24.43 14.85
CA GLU A 118 4.45 -23.49 15.96
C GLU A 118 3.05 -22.85 16.00
N LEU A 119 2.43 -22.61 14.84
CA LEU A 119 1.03 -22.16 14.77
C LEU A 119 0.07 -23.19 15.37
N HIS A 120 0.24 -24.46 15.00
CA HIS A 120 -0.64 -25.53 15.45
C HIS A 120 -0.52 -25.81 16.95
N VAL A 121 0.69 -25.69 17.53
CA VAL A 121 0.90 -25.86 18.97
C VAL A 121 0.21 -24.74 19.77
N SER A 122 0.12 -23.54 19.22
CA SER A 122 -0.51 -22.39 19.89
C SER A 122 -2.04 -22.38 19.80
N SER A 123 -2.63 -23.14 18.87
CA SER A 123 -4.09 -23.22 18.66
C SER A 123 -4.76 -24.37 19.41
N SER A 124 -4.00 -25.29 19.99
CA SER A 124 -4.56 -26.39 20.79
C SER A 124 -4.82 -25.89 22.20
N GLY A 125 -6.07 -25.44 22.43
CA GLY A 125 -6.53 -24.86 23.68
C GLY A 125 -6.21 -25.72 24.90
N SER A 126 -5.17 -25.34 25.64
CA SER A 126 -4.94 -25.77 27.00
C SER A 126 -5.15 -24.56 27.90
N ASN A 127 -6.29 -24.55 28.63
CA ASN A 127 -6.64 -23.55 29.65
C ASN A 127 -5.76 -23.65 30.92
N ALA A 128 -4.53 -24.11 30.81
CA ALA A 128 -3.61 -24.13 31.94
C ALA A 128 -2.88 -22.77 32.01
N PRO A 129 -2.94 -22.06 33.16
CA PRO A 129 -2.21 -20.81 33.32
C PRO A 129 -0.71 -21.08 33.12
N PRO A 130 0.02 -20.18 32.43
CA PRO A 130 1.42 -20.42 32.10
C PRO A 130 2.22 -20.50 33.40
N ARG A 131 2.75 -21.69 33.69
CA ARG A 131 3.85 -21.83 34.65
C ARG A 131 5.05 -21.11 34.04
N SER A 132 5.36 -19.94 34.59
CA SER A 132 6.58 -19.22 34.34
C SER A 132 7.77 -20.16 34.55
N SER A 133 8.48 -20.47 33.47
CA SER A 133 9.80 -21.06 33.52
C SER A 133 10.75 -20.05 34.15
N GLU A 134 11.02 -20.30 35.42
CA GLU A 134 12.00 -19.65 36.28
C GLU A 134 13.41 -19.91 35.72
N ASN A 135 13.91 -18.97 34.92
CA ASN A 135 15.35 -18.81 34.69
C ASN A 135 15.75 -17.48 35.33
N GLN A 136 16.37 -17.58 36.51
CA GLN A 136 17.03 -16.48 37.19
C GLN A 136 18.12 -15.84 36.32
N PRO A 137 18.22 -14.51 36.35
CA PRO A 137 19.51 -13.81 36.31
C PRO A 137 19.81 -13.25 37.70
N GLY A 138 21.03 -13.49 38.17
CA GLY A 138 21.56 -12.99 39.43
C GLY A 138 21.66 -11.45 39.51
N PRO A 139 21.93 -10.92 40.71
CA PRO A 139 21.77 -9.51 41.03
C PRO A 139 22.97 -8.69 40.55
N LEU A 140 22.72 -7.69 39.71
CA LEU A 140 23.69 -6.65 39.38
C LEU A 140 23.08 -5.27 39.62
N GLY A 141 23.71 -4.54 40.54
CA GLY A 141 23.94 -3.10 40.51
C GLY A 141 22.74 -2.20 40.27
N SER A 142 22.09 -1.79 41.37
CA SER A 142 21.23 -0.62 41.41
C SER A 142 22.08 0.64 41.23
N GLU A 143 22.08 1.22 40.03
CA GLU A 143 22.45 2.62 39.84
C GLU A 143 21.18 3.49 39.73
N ASP A 144 21.28 4.58 40.47
CA ASP A 144 20.36 5.66 40.79
C ASP A 144 19.59 6.21 39.59
N GLY A 145 18.26 6.10 39.63
CA GLY A 145 17.34 6.68 38.66
C GLY A 145 16.24 7.45 39.39
N GLY A 146 16.34 8.78 39.36
CA GLY A 146 15.41 9.70 40.00
C GLY A 146 13.94 9.59 39.54
N PRO A 147 13.01 10.21 40.28
CA PRO A 147 11.57 9.97 40.12
C PRO A 147 11.03 10.60 38.82
N PRO A 148 10.13 9.91 38.09
CA PRO A 148 9.59 10.43 36.85
C PRO A 148 8.67 11.62 37.07
N LEU A 149 8.86 12.64 36.24
CA LEU A 149 8.03 13.83 36.12
C LEU A 149 6.56 13.48 35.91
N LYS A 150 5.71 14.15 36.70
CA LYS A 150 4.25 14.07 36.72
C LYS A 150 3.66 14.22 35.31
N ARG A 151 2.91 13.21 34.86
CA ARG A 151 2.08 13.30 33.65
C ARG A 151 0.87 14.22 33.88
N PRO A 152 0.42 14.97 32.86
CA PRO A 152 -0.79 15.79 32.95
C PRO A 152 -2.03 14.91 33.11
N ARG A 153 -2.83 15.21 34.13
CA ARG A 153 -4.10 14.55 34.44
C ARG A 153 -5.15 14.97 33.41
N VAL A 154 -5.51 14.05 32.50
CA VAL A 154 -6.69 14.21 31.62
C VAL A 154 -7.92 13.79 32.42
N GLU A 155 -8.74 14.77 32.78
CA GLU A 155 -10.04 14.55 33.40
C GLU A 155 -11.07 14.26 32.30
N SER A 156 -11.43 12.98 32.11
CA SER A 156 -12.59 12.59 31.28
C SER A 156 -13.87 12.76 32.10
N TRP A 157 -14.69 13.73 31.72
CA TRP A 157 -16.06 13.88 32.21
C TRP A 157 -16.97 12.99 31.36
N GLY A 158 -17.52 11.96 32.02
CA GLY A 158 -18.48 11.04 31.42
C GLY A 158 -19.76 11.77 31.00
N THR A 159 -20.23 11.47 29.80
CA THR A 159 -21.52 11.91 29.29
C THR A 159 -22.59 10.98 29.88
N VAL A 160 -23.46 11.51 30.74
CA VAL A 160 -24.71 10.82 31.12
C VAL A 160 -25.75 11.16 30.05
N PRO A 161 -26.44 10.17 29.46
CA PRO A 161 -27.54 10.44 28.55
C PRO A 161 -28.77 10.81 29.39
N ASP A 162 -29.20 12.06 29.25
CA ASP A 162 -30.33 12.58 30.01
C ASP A 162 -31.64 12.41 29.24
N GLY A 163 -32.66 12.04 30.01
CA GLY A 163 -34.02 11.93 29.56
C GLY A 163 -34.94 11.98 30.76
N SER A 164 -35.22 13.17 31.30
CA SER A 164 -36.58 13.58 31.64
C SER A 164 -36.66 15.03 32.14
N THR A 165 -37.64 15.74 31.61
CA THR A 165 -38.09 17.08 32.00
C THR A 165 -38.67 17.08 33.42
N GLY A 166 -38.17 17.94 34.30
CA GLY A 166 -38.75 18.09 35.65
C GLY A 166 -38.22 19.29 36.42
N SER A 167 -38.99 20.37 36.41
CA SER A 167 -38.83 21.54 37.28
C SER A 167 -38.88 21.14 38.76
N SER A 168 -37.84 21.45 39.54
CA SER A 168 -37.93 21.46 41.01
C SER A 168 -36.87 22.39 41.63
N THR A 169 -37.36 23.47 42.22
CA THR A 169 -36.65 24.32 43.17
C THR A 169 -36.56 23.60 44.51
N SER A 170 -35.37 23.15 44.92
CA SER A 170 -35.13 22.75 46.31
C SER A 170 -33.71 23.09 46.76
N LYS A 171 -33.66 23.81 47.89
CA LYS A 171 -32.50 24.14 48.70
C LYS A 171 -31.59 22.92 48.90
N LEU A 172 -30.34 23.01 48.45
CA LEU A 172 -29.33 22.00 48.72
C LEU A 172 -28.57 22.35 50.01
N SER A 173 -28.95 21.68 51.08
CA SER A 173 -28.22 21.63 52.34
C SER A 173 -26.86 20.97 52.08
N GLN A 174 -25.76 21.68 52.37
CA GLN A 174 -24.42 21.11 52.44
C GLN A 174 -24.39 19.96 53.45
N THR A 175 -24.15 18.76 52.95
CA THR A 175 -23.72 17.61 53.75
C THR A 175 -22.19 17.60 53.77
N PRO A 176 -21.53 17.42 54.93
CA PRO A 176 -20.07 17.38 55.01
C PRO A 176 -19.54 16.19 54.21
N GLY A 177 -18.42 16.40 53.52
CA GLY A 177 -17.73 15.41 52.70
C GLY A 177 -17.49 14.10 53.46
N THR A 178 -18.36 13.14 53.20
CA THR A 178 -18.09 11.73 53.39
C THR A 178 -17.31 11.30 52.16
N VAL A 179 -16.07 10.85 52.37
CA VAL A 179 -15.33 10.10 51.36
C VAL A 179 -16.26 8.99 50.87
N PRO A 180 -16.56 8.87 49.56
CA PRO A 180 -17.38 7.77 49.09
C PRO A 180 -16.58 6.47 49.26
N GLU A 181 -16.71 5.84 50.42
CA GLU A 181 -16.21 4.50 50.75
C GLU A 181 -17.05 3.39 50.07
N SER A 182 -17.91 3.74 49.10
CA SER A 182 -18.69 2.73 48.38
C SER A 182 -17.87 2.13 47.24
N THR A 183 -17.54 0.85 47.36
CA THR A 183 -16.87 0.06 46.31
C THR A 183 -17.56 0.12 44.93
N GLU A 184 -18.82 0.56 44.88
CA GLU A 184 -19.59 0.75 43.64
C GLU A 184 -19.07 1.88 42.75
N TRP A 185 -18.61 3.00 43.31
CA TRP A 185 -18.10 4.10 42.48
C TRP A 185 -16.83 3.69 41.72
N MET A 186 -15.98 2.87 42.35
CA MET A 186 -14.78 2.32 41.72
C MET A 186 -15.16 1.36 40.58
N ARG A 187 -16.16 0.49 40.79
CA ARG A 187 -16.65 -0.40 39.74
C ARG A 187 -17.20 0.38 38.55
N ALA A 188 -18.02 1.40 38.79
CA ALA A 188 -18.53 2.27 37.73
C ALA A 188 -17.40 2.99 36.98
N ARG A 189 -16.38 3.46 37.71
CA ARG A 189 -15.21 4.12 37.09
C ARG A 189 -14.37 3.15 36.26
N ILE A 190 -14.19 1.90 36.69
CA ILE A 190 -13.50 0.86 35.91
C ILE A 190 -14.25 0.60 34.60
N VAL A 191 -15.57 0.36 34.68
CA VAL A 191 -16.41 0.13 33.48
C VAL A 191 -16.33 1.31 32.50
N GLN A 192 -16.37 2.55 33.01
CA GLN A 192 -16.20 3.72 32.15
C GLN A 192 -14.83 3.76 31.47
N LEU A 193 -13.75 3.47 32.20
CA LEU A 193 -12.41 3.46 31.63
C LEU A 193 -12.21 2.33 30.61
N GLU A 194 -12.84 1.18 30.83
CA GLU A 194 -12.85 0.06 29.87
C GLU A 194 -13.60 0.43 28.58
N ALA A 195 -14.73 1.13 28.70
CA ALA A 195 -15.47 1.66 27.57
C ALA A 195 -14.66 2.72 26.80
N ASP A 196 -14.06 3.69 27.50
CA ASP A 196 -13.20 4.73 26.91
C ASP A 196 -12.00 4.11 26.17
N LEU A 197 -11.37 3.07 26.77
CA LEU A 197 -10.25 2.37 26.17
C LEU A 197 -10.67 1.58 24.92
N SER A 198 -11.83 0.93 24.97
CA SER A 198 -12.39 0.21 23.81
C SER A 198 -12.74 1.17 22.67
N ALA A 199 -13.33 2.32 22.97
CA ALA A 199 -13.60 3.38 21.99
C ALA A 199 -12.30 3.93 21.38
N ALA A 200 -11.25 4.16 22.19
CA ALA A 200 -9.96 4.61 21.71
C ALA A 200 -9.27 3.58 20.79
N ARG A 201 -9.40 2.28 21.10
CA ARG A 201 -8.91 1.20 20.22
C ARG A 201 -9.66 1.19 18.88
N ALA A 202 -10.99 1.28 18.91
CA ALA A 202 -11.79 1.34 17.70
C ALA A 202 -11.44 2.54 16.81
N ALA A 203 -11.26 3.73 17.42
CA ALA A 203 -10.85 4.93 16.70
C ALA A 203 -9.46 4.79 16.07
N ARG A 204 -8.51 4.19 16.78
CA ARG A 204 -7.17 3.91 16.24
C ARG A 204 -7.24 2.94 15.06
N ASP A 205 -8.00 1.85 15.19
CA ASP A 205 -8.09 0.83 14.15
C ASP A 205 -8.78 1.37 12.89
N MET A 206 -9.80 2.22 13.05
CA MET A 206 -10.40 2.98 11.93
C MET A 206 -9.37 3.89 11.25
N SER A 207 -8.59 4.65 12.01
CA SER A 207 -7.56 5.54 11.46
C SER A 207 -6.48 4.77 10.67
N ILE A 208 -6.08 3.59 11.16
CA ILE A 208 -5.15 2.71 10.44
C ILE A 208 -5.78 2.22 9.13
N SER A 209 -7.06 1.81 9.16
CA SER A 209 -7.79 1.39 7.97
C SER A 209 -7.92 2.51 6.93
N GLU A 210 -8.20 3.73 7.34
CA GLU A 210 -8.25 4.90 6.45
C GLU A 210 -6.89 5.16 5.78
N GLN A 211 -5.80 5.05 6.55
CA GLN A 211 -4.45 5.24 6.04
C GLN A 211 -4.07 4.17 5.01
N ASP A 212 -4.48 2.91 5.23
CA ASP A 212 -4.24 1.83 4.27
C ASP A 212 -5.06 1.99 2.99
N ILE A 213 -6.31 2.49 3.08
CA ILE A 213 -7.12 2.84 1.91
C ILE A 213 -6.44 3.94 1.09
N LEU A 214 -5.93 4.99 1.74
CA LEU A 214 -5.21 6.08 1.06
C LEU A 214 -3.93 5.57 0.38
N ARG A 215 -3.18 4.68 1.04
CA ARG A 215 -1.97 4.07 0.45
C ARG A 215 -2.32 3.24 -0.78
N ALA A 216 -3.36 2.40 -0.69
CA ALA A 216 -3.82 1.58 -1.82
C ALA A 216 -4.32 2.43 -2.99
N ALA A 217 -5.08 3.50 -2.72
CA ALA A 217 -5.57 4.43 -3.74
C ALA A 217 -4.40 5.11 -4.49
N HIS A 218 -3.40 5.58 -3.77
CA HIS A 218 -2.21 6.19 -4.36
C HIS A 218 -1.40 5.20 -5.22
N GLU A 219 -1.26 3.95 -4.79
CA GLU A 219 -0.61 2.90 -5.58
C GLU A 219 -1.36 2.58 -6.89
N VAL A 220 -2.70 2.52 -6.83
CA VAL A 220 -3.54 2.35 -8.01
C VAL A 220 -3.40 3.53 -8.95
N GLU A 221 -3.40 4.76 -8.43
CA GLU A 221 -3.19 5.97 -9.24
C GLU A 221 -1.82 5.98 -9.92
N GLN A 222 -0.75 5.62 -9.21
CA GLN A 222 0.59 5.52 -9.81
C GLN A 222 0.68 4.42 -10.87
N ARG A 223 -0.05 3.31 -10.69
CA ARG A 223 -0.14 2.27 -11.72
C ARG A 223 -0.86 2.80 -12.96
N ALA A 224 -2.03 3.43 -12.78
CA ALA A 224 -2.80 4.03 -13.87
C ALA A 224 -1.98 5.09 -14.65
N ARG A 225 -1.20 5.93 -13.96
CA ARG A 225 -0.30 6.90 -14.61
C ARG A 225 0.78 6.24 -15.46
N ARG A 226 1.37 5.13 -14.99
CA ARG A 226 2.37 4.38 -15.75
C ARG A 226 1.76 3.71 -16.97
N GLU A 227 0.59 3.11 -16.83
CA GLU A 227 -0.14 2.49 -17.95
C GLU A 227 -0.54 3.53 -19.00
N ALA A 228 -1.04 4.70 -18.58
CA ALA A 228 -1.36 5.80 -19.49
C ALA A 228 -0.13 6.31 -20.26
N LEU A 229 1.04 6.38 -19.61
CA LEU A 229 2.29 6.76 -20.27
C LEU A 229 2.72 5.70 -21.30
N LEU A 230 2.60 4.42 -20.97
CA LEU A 230 2.89 3.34 -21.91
C LEU A 230 1.95 3.36 -23.12
N GLN A 231 0.65 3.57 -22.89
CA GLN A 231 -0.33 3.71 -23.98
C GLN A 231 -0.02 4.93 -24.87
N LYS A 232 0.35 6.06 -24.26
CA LYS A 232 0.78 7.25 -25.00
C LYS A 232 2.00 6.97 -25.87
N SER A 233 3.03 6.32 -25.31
CA SER A 233 4.24 5.95 -26.05
C SER A 233 3.94 4.99 -27.21
N ALA A 234 3.07 4.00 -26.99
CA ALA A 234 2.63 3.08 -28.04
C ALA A 234 1.86 3.82 -29.16
N ALA A 235 1.01 4.78 -28.82
CA ALA A 235 0.29 5.60 -29.80
C ALA A 235 1.24 6.50 -30.60
N GLU A 236 2.24 7.10 -29.96
CA GLU A 236 3.27 7.91 -30.62
C GLU A 236 4.12 7.06 -31.57
N ALA A 237 4.50 5.84 -31.17
CA ALA A 237 5.21 4.90 -32.04
C ALA A 237 4.39 4.49 -33.27
N ALA A 238 3.10 4.22 -33.09
CA ALA A 238 2.19 3.91 -34.20
C ALA A 238 2.04 5.10 -35.18
N LEU A 239 1.97 6.33 -34.65
CA LEU A 239 1.93 7.54 -35.48
C LEU A 239 3.23 7.71 -36.27
N ALA A 240 4.39 7.53 -35.63
CA ALA A 240 5.69 7.61 -36.29
C ALA A 240 5.83 6.57 -37.41
N GLN A 241 5.34 5.35 -37.20
CA GLN A 241 5.33 4.30 -38.24
C GLN A 241 4.43 4.70 -39.41
N ALA A 242 3.21 5.18 -39.16
CA ALA A 242 2.31 5.64 -40.21
C ALA A 242 2.90 6.81 -41.03
N GLU A 243 3.64 7.72 -40.38
CA GLU A 243 4.33 8.80 -41.06
C GLU A 243 5.50 8.30 -41.92
N ALA A 244 6.26 7.32 -41.44
CA ALA A 244 7.32 6.67 -42.21
C ALA A 244 6.77 5.96 -43.46
N GLU A 245 5.67 5.22 -43.32
CA GLU A 245 4.99 4.55 -44.44
C GLU A 245 4.47 5.58 -45.46
N LYS A 246 3.83 6.66 -45.01
CA LYS A 246 3.39 7.76 -45.89
C LYS A 246 4.55 8.37 -46.68
N ASN A 247 5.69 8.61 -46.02
CA ASN A 247 6.88 9.15 -46.67
C ASN A 247 7.46 8.16 -47.69
N GLN A 248 7.44 6.86 -47.38
CA GLN A 248 7.86 5.80 -48.32
C GLN A 248 6.98 5.78 -49.57
N PHE A 249 5.65 5.86 -49.41
CA PHE A 249 4.72 5.95 -50.55
C PHE A 249 4.96 7.21 -51.39
N ARG A 250 5.23 8.34 -50.74
CA ARG A 250 5.52 9.61 -51.43
C ARG A 250 6.79 9.50 -52.27
N SER A 251 7.86 8.95 -51.71
CA SER A 251 9.12 8.72 -52.42
C SER A 251 8.95 7.74 -53.58
N ALA A 252 8.19 6.65 -53.39
CA ALA A 252 7.92 5.67 -54.44
C ALA A 252 7.14 6.29 -55.62
N LEU A 253 6.16 7.14 -55.33
CA LEU A 253 5.38 7.86 -56.33
C LEU A 253 6.23 8.87 -57.11
N GLU A 254 7.14 9.58 -56.43
CA GLU A 254 8.09 10.49 -57.07
C GLU A 254 9.05 9.76 -58.02
N VAL A 255 9.56 8.59 -57.61
CA VAL A 255 10.39 7.73 -58.49
C VAL A 255 9.60 7.22 -59.68
N ALA A 256 8.36 6.76 -59.49
CA ALA A 256 7.51 6.28 -60.59
C ALA A 256 7.22 7.38 -61.62
N LEU A 257 6.94 8.61 -61.17
CA LEU A 257 6.76 9.77 -62.04
C LEU A 257 8.05 10.10 -62.80
N ALA A 258 9.22 10.02 -62.16
CA ALA A 258 10.50 10.25 -62.82
C ALA A 258 10.80 9.19 -63.91
N VAL A 259 10.50 7.92 -63.65
CA VAL A 259 10.63 6.84 -64.65
C VAL A 259 9.68 7.05 -65.83
N GLN A 260 8.43 7.45 -65.58
CA GLN A 260 7.46 7.75 -66.63
C GLN A 260 7.90 8.93 -67.51
N ALA A 261 8.52 9.97 -66.92
CA ALA A 261 9.06 11.10 -67.67
C ALA A 261 10.29 10.73 -68.54
N MET A 262 10.98 9.64 -68.22
CA MET A 262 12.11 9.13 -69.00
C MET A 262 11.73 8.09 -70.07
N GLN A 263 10.46 7.69 -70.18
CA GLN A 263 10.03 6.90 -71.34
C GLN A 263 10.04 7.79 -72.59
N PRO A 264 10.86 7.47 -73.62
CA PRO A 264 10.84 8.20 -74.87
C PRO A 264 9.48 7.97 -75.54
N ASN A 265 8.82 9.06 -75.96
CA ASN A 265 7.66 9.03 -76.86
C ASN A 265 8.05 8.30 -78.16
N ILE A 266 7.87 6.98 -78.20
CA ILE A 266 7.82 6.21 -79.44
C ILE A 266 6.38 6.34 -79.94
N THR A 267 6.07 7.50 -80.50
CA THR A 267 4.85 7.73 -81.27
C THR A 267 5.24 8.45 -82.55
N GLY A 268 5.42 7.65 -83.59
CA GLY A 268 5.79 8.02 -84.95
C GLY A 268 6.62 6.87 -85.52
N ALA A 269 6.20 6.10 -86.52
CA ALA A 269 5.05 6.18 -87.40
C ALA A 269 4.80 4.77 -87.97
N SER A 270 3.54 4.37 -88.08
CA SER A 270 3.15 3.24 -88.93
C SER A 270 1.70 3.44 -89.36
N ASP A 271 1.54 4.09 -90.50
CA ASP A 271 0.32 4.08 -91.29
C ASP A 271 0.71 3.91 -92.77
N GLU A 272 -0.21 3.32 -93.53
CA GLU A 272 -0.21 3.03 -94.97
C GLU A 272 0.33 1.66 -95.46
N THR A 273 -0.58 0.70 -95.32
CA THR A 273 -0.97 -0.32 -96.31
C THR A 273 -1.03 0.14 -97.77
N MET A 274 -0.52 -0.67 -98.73
CA MET A 274 -1.22 -1.18 -99.95
C MET A 274 -0.30 -1.85 -100.99
N GLY A 275 -0.74 -3.00 -101.55
CA GLY A 275 -0.30 -3.64 -102.80
C GLY A 275 1.04 -4.41 -102.75
N GLU A 276 1.34 -5.50 -103.45
CA GLU A 276 0.76 -6.10 -104.66
C GLU A 276 1.51 -7.44 -104.97
N VAL A 277 0.76 -8.54 -105.13
CA VAL A 277 0.90 -9.64 -106.13
C VAL A 277 2.17 -10.54 -106.28
N LYS A 278 1.88 -11.87 -106.38
CA LYS A 278 2.63 -13.01 -107.00
C LYS A 278 3.90 -13.49 -106.29
N SER A 279 4.20 -14.79 -106.13
CA SER A 279 3.78 -16.02 -106.83
C SER A 279 4.15 -17.27 -106.01
N LEU A 280 3.50 -18.40 -106.34
CA LEU A 280 3.57 -19.75 -105.77
C LEU A 280 4.95 -20.49 -105.90
N PRO A 281 5.13 -21.68 -105.26
CA PRO A 281 6.32 -22.20 -104.56
C PRO A 281 7.07 -23.31 -105.37
N PRO A 282 8.05 -24.11 -104.83
CA PRO A 282 7.76 -25.27 -103.96
C PRO A 282 8.90 -25.69 -102.96
N HIS A 283 8.60 -26.70 -102.14
CA HIS A 283 9.51 -27.62 -101.42
C HIS A 283 10.31 -27.12 -100.20
N SER A 284 9.98 -27.66 -99.01
CA SER A 284 10.79 -28.67 -98.29
C SER A 284 10.53 -28.60 -96.78
N GLU A 285 10.38 -29.80 -96.19
CA GLU A 285 10.67 -30.17 -94.80
C GLU A 285 9.77 -29.69 -93.66
N GLU A 286 9.10 -30.70 -93.09
CA GLU A 286 8.63 -30.80 -91.71
C GLU A 286 9.53 -30.06 -90.71
N THR A 287 8.93 -29.17 -89.94
CA THR A 287 9.50 -28.73 -88.65
C THR A 287 8.49 -29.02 -87.55
N PRO A 288 8.84 -29.82 -86.52
CA PRO A 288 8.01 -30.10 -85.36
C PRO A 288 8.07 -28.95 -84.33
N GLY A 289 8.08 -27.69 -84.79
CA GLY A 289 8.16 -26.50 -83.93
C GLY A 289 6.82 -25.79 -83.72
N ARG A 290 5.86 -25.96 -84.64
CA ARG A 290 4.63 -25.15 -84.66
C ARG A 290 3.48 -25.70 -83.80
N VAL A 291 3.61 -26.93 -83.30
CA VAL A 291 2.64 -27.53 -82.38
C VAL A 291 2.99 -27.24 -80.92
N HIS A 292 4.26 -26.95 -80.63
CA HIS A 292 4.68 -26.56 -79.27
C HIS A 292 4.29 -25.12 -78.91
N ASP A 293 4.27 -24.19 -79.87
CA ASP A 293 3.83 -22.81 -79.60
C ASP A 293 2.33 -22.73 -79.27
N LEU A 294 1.48 -23.49 -79.97
CA LEU A 294 0.04 -23.53 -79.67
C LEU A 294 -0.26 -24.28 -78.37
N TYR A 295 0.52 -25.30 -78.02
CA TYR A 295 0.36 -26.03 -76.76
C TYR A 295 0.83 -25.22 -75.54
N LEU A 296 1.82 -24.34 -75.69
CA LEU A 296 2.21 -23.39 -74.64
C LEU A 296 1.20 -22.26 -74.46
N GLU A 297 0.58 -21.78 -75.54
CA GLU A 297 -0.43 -20.72 -75.50
C GLU A 297 -1.76 -21.23 -74.88
N GLU A 298 -2.14 -22.48 -75.15
CA GLU A 298 -3.28 -23.15 -74.51
C GLU A 298 -3.02 -23.43 -73.01
N LEU A 299 -1.81 -23.88 -72.65
CA LEU A 299 -1.39 -24.01 -71.24
C LEU A 299 -1.32 -22.66 -70.52
N GLN A 300 -0.94 -21.56 -71.18
CA GLN A 300 -0.93 -20.22 -70.57
C GLN A 300 -2.33 -19.65 -70.33
N VAL A 301 -3.28 -19.92 -71.22
CA VAL A 301 -4.68 -19.53 -71.04
C VAL A 301 -5.34 -20.37 -69.94
N GLU A 302 -5.06 -21.68 -69.87
CA GLU A 302 -5.60 -22.57 -68.85
C GLU A 302 -5.00 -22.32 -67.45
N LEU A 303 -3.70 -22.00 -67.37
CA LEU A 303 -3.02 -21.58 -66.14
C LEU A 303 -3.48 -20.18 -65.68
N GLY A 304 -3.75 -19.26 -66.61
CA GLY A 304 -4.29 -17.93 -66.32
C GLY A 304 -5.74 -17.95 -65.80
N THR A 305 -6.56 -18.91 -66.22
CA THR A 305 -7.94 -19.07 -65.70
C THR A 305 -7.99 -19.67 -64.30
N THR A 306 -7.08 -20.60 -63.97
CA THR A 306 -6.99 -21.23 -62.65
C THR A 306 -6.41 -20.27 -61.60
N GLU A 307 -5.40 -19.47 -61.94
CA GLU A 307 -4.89 -18.40 -61.07
C GLU A 307 -5.92 -17.29 -60.83
N LEU A 308 -6.77 -16.99 -61.83
CA LEU A 308 -7.84 -16.00 -61.68
C LEU A 308 -8.96 -16.50 -60.77
N GLU A 309 -9.34 -17.78 -60.85
CA GLU A 309 -10.31 -18.39 -59.93
C GLU A 309 -9.79 -18.45 -58.49
N ASP A 310 -8.51 -18.79 -58.29
CA ASP A 310 -7.86 -18.73 -56.97
C ASP A 310 -7.76 -17.28 -56.44
N ALA A 311 -7.47 -16.30 -57.30
CA ALA A 311 -7.53 -14.90 -56.92
C ALA A 311 -8.96 -14.46 -56.56
N GLN A 312 -9.97 -14.97 -57.24
CA GLN A 312 -11.36 -14.63 -56.96
C GLN A 312 -11.86 -15.24 -55.65
N THR A 313 -11.47 -16.48 -55.32
CA THR A 313 -11.81 -17.12 -54.04
C THR A 313 -11.11 -16.45 -52.86
N THR A 314 -9.84 -16.07 -53.01
CA THR A 314 -9.09 -15.33 -51.98
C THR A 314 -9.68 -13.93 -51.75
N ILE A 315 -10.11 -13.22 -52.80
CA ILE A 315 -10.81 -11.94 -52.67
C ILE A 315 -12.14 -12.09 -51.92
N GLN A 316 -12.92 -13.14 -52.21
CA GLN A 316 -14.17 -13.40 -51.47
C GLN A 316 -13.91 -13.73 -50.00
N GLN A 317 -12.87 -14.50 -49.71
CA GLN A 317 -12.46 -14.83 -48.35
C GLN A 317 -12.02 -13.58 -47.57
N LEU A 318 -11.20 -12.71 -48.19
CA LEU A 318 -10.79 -11.44 -47.60
C LEU A 318 -12.00 -10.53 -47.35
N LYS A 319 -12.96 -10.48 -48.27
CA LYS A 319 -14.20 -9.72 -48.09
C LYS A 319 -15.03 -10.22 -46.90
N ALA A 320 -15.13 -11.53 -46.73
CA ALA A 320 -15.81 -12.13 -45.57
C ALA A 320 -15.09 -11.79 -44.25
N GLN A 321 -13.75 -11.84 -44.24
CA GLN A 321 -12.96 -11.44 -43.07
C GLN A 321 -13.12 -9.95 -42.75
N VAL A 322 -13.16 -9.07 -43.75
CA VAL A 322 -13.39 -7.63 -43.54
C VAL A 322 -14.75 -7.37 -42.89
N GLU A 323 -15.80 -8.06 -43.34
CA GLU A 323 -17.13 -7.92 -42.71
C GLU A 323 -17.15 -8.49 -41.28
N GLN A 324 -16.45 -9.60 -41.02
CA GLN A 324 -16.26 -10.11 -39.67
C GLN A 324 -15.55 -9.08 -38.77
N PHE A 325 -14.43 -8.53 -39.22
CA PHE A 325 -13.70 -7.50 -38.44
C PHE A 325 -14.52 -6.24 -38.22
N LYS A 326 -15.36 -5.81 -39.17
CA LYS A 326 -16.30 -4.70 -38.95
C LYS A 326 -17.30 -5.01 -37.84
N SER A 327 -17.83 -6.23 -37.80
CA SER A 327 -18.78 -6.65 -36.76
C SER A 327 -18.11 -6.70 -35.38
N GLU A 328 -16.89 -7.23 -35.29
CA GLU A 328 -16.09 -7.26 -34.05
C GLU A 328 -15.71 -5.84 -33.59
N LEU A 329 -15.38 -4.94 -34.52
CA LEU A 329 -15.08 -3.55 -34.21
C LEU A 329 -16.32 -2.80 -33.69
N ALA A 330 -17.51 -3.08 -34.23
CA ALA A 330 -18.76 -2.53 -33.72
C ALA A 330 -19.07 -3.04 -32.30
N ALA A 331 -18.91 -4.34 -32.06
CA ALA A 331 -19.15 -4.96 -30.76
C ALA A 331 -18.18 -4.42 -29.67
N THR A 332 -16.89 -4.32 -30.00
CA THR A 332 -15.89 -3.76 -29.08
C THR A 332 -16.14 -2.29 -28.79
N LYS A 333 -16.58 -1.49 -29.77
CA LYS A 333 -16.97 -0.10 -29.57
C LYS A 333 -18.18 0.05 -28.65
N GLU A 334 -19.18 -0.82 -28.77
CA GLU A 334 -20.34 -0.84 -27.88
C GLU A 334 -19.95 -1.24 -26.45
N GLN A 335 -19.11 -2.28 -26.31
CA GLN A 335 -18.59 -2.71 -25.02
C GLN A 335 -17.78 -1.57 -24.35
N LEU A 336 -16.92 -0.89 -25.11
CA LEU A 336 -16.18 0.27 -24.62
C LEU A 336 -17.14 1.37 -24.13
N GLY A 337 -18.15 1.72 -24.91
CA GLY A 337 -19.15 2.71 -24.52
C GLY A 337 -19.96 2.33 -23.28
N SER A 338 -20.24 1.04 -23.08
CA SER A 338 -20.88 0.52 -21.87
C SER A 338 -19.97 0.63 -20.64
N THR A 339 -18.70 0.23 -20.79
CA THR A 339 -17.71 0.34 -19.70
C THR A 339 -17.45 1.78 -19.29
N GLN A 340 -17.37 2.70 -20.27
CA GLN A 340 -17.21 4.13 -20.02
C GLN A 340 -18.39 4.69 -19.21
N ARG A 341 -19.63 4.42 -19.62
CA ARG A 341 -20.83 4.87 -18.89
C ARG A 341 -20.88 4.30 -17.47
N SER A 342 -20.52 3.03 -17.29
CA SER A 342 -20.44 2.42 -15.95
C SER A 342 -19.40 3.09 -15.06
N LEU A 343 -18.24 3.45 -15.63
CA LEU A 343 -17.16 4.12 -14.91
C LEU A 343 -17.56 5.54 -14.53
N GLU A 344 -18.12 6.32 -15.47
CA GLU A 344 -18.63 7.68 -15.22
C GLU A 344 -19.68 7.68 -14.11
N GLN A 345 -20.62 6.73 -14.13
CA GLN A 345 -21.64 6.59 -13.09
C GLN A 345 -21.03 6.26 -11.72
N LYS A 346 -20.03 5.38 -11.67
CA LYS A 346 -19.32 5.07 -10.42
C LYS A 346 -18.57 6.28 -9.88
N CYS A 347 -17.88 7.02 -10.75
CA CYS A 347 -17.17 8.24 -10.38
C CYS A 347 -18.13 9.29 -9.81
N ALA A 348 -19.27 9.52 -10.45
CA ALA A 348 -20.29 10.45 -9.96
C ALA A 348 -20.82 10.02 -8.57
N SER A 349 -21.15 8.74 -8.39
CA SER A 349 -21.62 8.22 -7.10
C SER A 349 -20.58 8.32 -5.98
N THR A 350 -19.29 8.15 -6.30
CA THR A 350 -18.21 8.32 -5.31
C THR A 350 -18.00 9.79 -4.94
N LEU A 351 -18.16 10.69 -5.89
CA LEU A 351 -18.01 12.13 -5.67
C LEU A 351 -19.14 12.66 -4.78
N GLU A 352 -20.39 12.25 -5.04
CA GLU A 352 -21.54 12.61 -4.21
C GLU A 352 -21.38 12.12 -2.75
N ARG A 353 -20.91 10.88 -2.56
CA ARG A 353 -20.60 10.35 -1.22
C ARG A 353 -19.49 11.14 -0.52
N TYR A 354 -18.45 11.51 -1.27
CA TYR A 354 -17.37 12.34 -0.74
C TYR A 354 -17.88 13.71 -0.28
N GLU A 355 -18.70 14.38 -1.09
CA GLU A 355 -19.30 15.66 -0.73
C GLU A 355 -20.20 15.55 0.53
N SER A 356 -21.04 14.51 0.60
CA SER A 356 -21.89 14.25 1.78
C SER A 356 -21.06 14.08 3.05
N THR A 357 -20.01 13.25 3.00
CA THR A 357 -19.12 13.02 4.16
C THR A 357 -18.33 14.27 4.55
N GLN A 358 -17.94 15.09 3.56
CA GLN A 358 -17.29 16.36 3.81
C GLN A 358 -18.20 17.34 4.55
N ASP A 359 -19.47 17.40 4.18
CA ASP A 359 -20.46 18.28 4.83
C ASP A 359 -20.80 17.82 6.24
N GLU A 360 -20.91 16.51 6.49
CA GLU A 360 -21.03 15.97 7.85
C GLU A 360 -19.84 16.38 8.73
N LEU A 361 -18.62 16.28 8.21
CA LEU A 361 -17.40 16.67 8.93
C LEU A 361 -17.36 18.16 9.24
N LYS A 362 -17.81 19.02 8.32
CA LYS A 362 -17.98 20.46 8.59
C LYS A 362 -18.98 20.69 9.73
N SER A 363 -20.08 19.93 9.75
CA SER A 363 -21.08 19.99 10.84
C SER A 363 -20.47 19.61 12.19
N TYR A 364 -19.71 18.50 12.25
CA TYR A 364 -19.05 18.06 13.47
C TYR A 364 -18.02 19.07 13.97
N LYS A 365 -17.25 19.66 13.06
CA LYS A 365 -16.29 20.72 13.40
C LYS A 365 -16.99 21.92 14.03
N SER A 366 -18.07 22.41 13.42
CA SER A 366 -18.83 23.55 13.96
C SER A 366 -19.41 23.24 15.34
N ARG A 367 -19.97 22.03 15.52
CA ARG A 367 -20.48 21.57 16.81
C ARG A 367 -19.37 21.55 17.88
N LEU A 368 -18.20 21.00 17.55
CA LEU A 368 -17.06 20.94 18.47
C LEU A 368 -16.56 22.35 18.87
N GLU A 369 -16.52 23.28 17.91
CA GLU A 369 -16.17 24.68 18.18
C GLU A 369 -17.17 25.35 19.13
N ASN A 370 -18.47 25.10 18.94
CA ASN A 370 -19.54 25.59 19.83
C ASN A 370 -19.45 25.00 21.25
N GLU A 371 -19.17 23.70 21.37
CA GLU A 371 -18.98 23.03 22.66
C GLU A 371 -17.76 23.60 23.38
N ARG A 372 -16.64 23.80 22.66
CA ARG A 372 -15.42 24.42 23.20
C ARG A 372 -15.66 25.86 23.68
N ALA A 373 -16.42 26.65 22.93
CA ALA A 373 -16.79 28.00 23.33
C ALA A 373 -17.65 28.01 24.61
N SER A 374 -18.59 27.06 24.72
CA SER A 374 -19.45 26.91 25.89
C SER A 374 -18.67 26.49 27.13
N LEU A 375 -17.77 25.51 27.00
CA LEU A 375 -16.88 25.09 28.09
C LEU A 375 -15.95 26.22 28.55
N LYS A 376 -15.45 27.03 27.62
CA LYS A 376 -14.65 28.21 27.97
C LYS A 376 -15.47 29.21 28.79
N LYS A 377 -16.70 29.54 28.36
CA LYS A 377 -17.59 30.42 29.13
C LYS A 377 -17.91 29.87 30.51
N LEU A 378 -18.18 28.56 30.62
CA LEU A 378 -18.44 27.92 31.90
C LEU A 378 -17.22 28.00 32.83
N LYS A 379 -16.03 27.71 32.30
CA LYS A 379 -14.77 27.82 33.04
C LYS A 379 -14.53 29.25 33.53
N ASP A 380 -14.71 30.23 32.65
CA ASP A 380 -14.50 31.65 32.95
C ASP A 380 -15.53 32.19 33.96
N THR A 381 -16.70 31.55 34.09
CA THR A 381 -17.73 31.90 35.09
C THR A 381 -17.52 31.18 36.43
N LEU A 382 -17.29 29.87 36.38
CA LEU A 382 -17.21 29.02 37.57
C LEU A 382 -15.95 29.29 38.39
N ILE A 383 -14.78 29.47 37.74
CA ILE A 383 -13.52 29.67 38.45
C ILE A 383 -13.57 30.92 39.35
N PRO A 384 -13.96 32.11 38.85
CA PRO A 384 -14.07 33.29 39.71
C PRO A 384 -15.08 33.14 40.84
N GLU A 385 -16.20 32.46 40.60
CA GLU A 385 -17.26 32.28 41.60
C GLU A 385 -16.81 31.33 42.73
N VAL A 386 -16.14 30.24 42.38
CA VAL A 386 -15.51 29.34 43.37
C VAL A 386 -14.44 30.08 44.18
N HIS A 387 -13.58 30.88 43.55
CA HIS A 387 -12.59 31.69 44.29
C HIS A 387 -13.22 32.74 45.20
N LYS A 388 -14.30 33.40 44.77
CA LYS A 388 -15.06 34.36 45.61
C LYS A 388 -15.69 33.65 46.81
N SER A 389 -16.36 32.52 46.60
CA SER A 389 -16.96 31.73 47.67
C SER A 389 -15.91 31.24 48.66
N LEU A 390 -14.79 30.70 48.16
CA LEU A 390 -13.69 30.24 49.00
C LEU A 390 -13.06 31.39 49.81
N GLY A 391 -12.90 32.57 49.19
CA GLY A 391 -12.48 33.79 49.88
C GLY A 391 -13.43 34.18 51.03
N ALA A 392 -14.74 34.17 50.79
CA ALA A 392 -15.74 34.46 51.82
C ALA A 392 -15.70 33.45 52.99
N THR A 393 -15.47 32.17 52.71
CA THR A 393 -15.32 31.15 53.75
C THR A 393 -14.07 31.37 54.61
N HIS A 394 -12.93 31.74 54.00
CA HIS A 394 -11.72 32.06 54.75
C HIS A 394 -11.89 33.31 55.62
N GLU A 395 -12.60 34.33 55.14
CA GLU A 395 -12.90 35.53 55.92
C GLU A 395 -13.78 35.19 57.13
N THR A 396 -14.80 34.36 56.93
CA THR A 396 -15.69 33.89 58.01
C THR A 396 -14.91 33.10 59.07
N LEU A 397 -14.03 32.20 58.65
CA LEU A 397 -13.20 31.41 59.55
C LEU A 397 -12.18 32.28 60.29
N ARG A 398 -11.59 33.29 59.62
CA ARG A 398 -10.70 34.27 60.27
C ARG A 398 -11.45 35.08 61.34
N ALA A 399 -12.65 35.56 61.04
CA ALA A 399 -13.47 36.29 62.00
C ALA A 399 -13.82 35.43 63.21
N PHE A 400 -14.18 34.15 62.98
CA PHE A 400 -14.45 33.18 64.03
C PHE A 400 -13.23 32.94 64.94
N LEU A 401 -12.05 32.66 64.36
CA LEU A 401 -10.82 32.46 65.12
C LEU A 401 -10.37 33.72 65.87
N SER A 402 -10.61 34.90 65.29
CA SER A 402 -10.32 36.19 65.96
C SER A 402 -11.23 36.42 67.17
N ALA A 403 -12.50 36.01 67.08
CA ALA A 403 -13.43 36.07 68.20
C ALA A 403 -13.09 35.05 69.31
N MET A 404 -12.54 33.90 68.95
CA MET A 404 -12.00 32.90 69.89
C MET A 404 -10.55 33.20 70.31
N GLY A 405 -10.11 34.46 70.23
CA GLY A 405 -8.73 34.89 70.51
C GLY A 405 -8.11 34.18 71.71
N PRO A 406 -6.78 33.97 71.70
CA PRO A 406 -6.10 33.11 72.67
C PRO A 406 -6.58 33.50 74.04
N ALA A 407 -7.16 32.52 74.75
CA ALA A 407 -7.55 32.67 76.14
C ALA A 407 -6.28 32.97 76.93
N ASN A 408 -5.87 34.23 76.94
CA ASN A 408 -4.94 34.80 77.89
C ASN A 408 -5.69 34.76 79.22
N GLY A 409 -5.64 33.58 79.84
CA GLY A 409 -6.10 33.36 81.18
C GLY A 409 -5.42 34.40 82.08
N PRO A 410 -6.20 35.22 82.80
CA PRO A 410 -5.62 36.16 83.73
C PRO A 410 -5.07 35.38 84.92
N GLY A 411 -3.75 35.44 85.09
CA GLY A 411 -3.13 35.35 86.40
C GLY A 411 -2.80 33.95 86.92
N ARG A 412 -1.49 33.66 86.96
CA ARG A 412 -0.88 33.24 88.23
C ARG A 412 0.60 33.66 88.29
N SER A 413 0.80 34.98 88.44
CA SER A 413 2.00 35.49 89.10
C SER A 413 1.71 35.57 90.60
N ARG A 414 2.34 34.68 91.38
CA ARG A 414 2.72 34.86 92.79
C ARG A 414 4.00 34.04 92.95
N ASN A 415 5.14 34.70 93.15
CA ASN A 415 5.77 34.94 94.45
C ASN A 415 6.23 33.60 95.07
N GLU A 416 7.43 33.38 95.57
CA GLU A 416 8.48 34.25 96.12
C GLU A 416 9.69 33.35 96.40
N GLU A 417 10.84 33.99 96.57
CA GLU A 417 12.02 33.64 97.40
C GLU A 417 12.01 32.29 98.16
N PHE A 418 13.13 31.56 98.10
CA PHE A 418 14.07 31.36 99.22
C PHE A 418 15.16 30.33 98.82
N ILE A 419 16.41 30.77 98.94
CA ILE A 419 17.70 30.06 99.16
C ILE A 419 17.98 28.78 98.34
#